data_AF-A0A1Z8QE74-F1
#
_entry.id   AF-A0A1Z8QE74-F1
#
_cell.length_a   1.000
_cell.length_b   1.000
_cell.length_c   1.000
_cell.angle_alpha   90.00
_cell.angle_beta   90.00
_cell.angle_gamma   90.00
#
_symmetry.space_group_name_H-M   'P 1'
#
loop_
_entity.id
_entity.type
_entity.pdbx_description
1 polymer ?
#
loop_
_entity_poly.entity_id
_entity_poly.type
_entity_poly.pdbx_seq_one_letter_code
_entity_poly.pdbx_strand_id
1 'polypeptide(L)'
;MARLTIDTGTQGNPSTGDTLRTAMTKVNNNFAELAGDLQMSGNTLLSADTNGNIILDPNGTGQVQIEADRLVIKTTKTATGVGNTGDVAGSISWDATNLYVCTANYDGSTVIWKKLVLQGI
;
A
#
# COMPACT_ATOMS: atom_id res chain seq x y z
N MET A 1 -7.58 -12.20 4.80
CA MET A 1 -8.10 -13.17 5.81
C MET A 1 -6.95 -14.07 6.24
N ALA A 2 -7.16 -15.02 7.17
CA ALA A 2 -6.07 -15.89 7.63
C ALA A 2 -5.79 -17.00 6.60
N ARG A 3 -4.50 -17.25 6.32
CA ARG A 3 -4.02 -18.34 5.46
C ARG A 3 -4.72 -19.66 5.77
N LEU A 4 -5.32 -20.28 4.75
CA LEU A 4 -5.88 -21.63 4.86
C LEU A 4 -4.77 -22.68 4.74
N THR A 5 -4.64 -23.55 5.75
CA THR A 5 -3.61 -24.61 5.75
C THR A 5 -4.25 -25.94 5.32
N ILE A 6 -3.58 -26.66 4.42
CA ILE A 6 -3.98 -28.02 4.04
C ILE A 6 -3.73 -28.93 5.24
N ASP A 7 -4.75 -29.69 5.64
CA ASP A 7 -4.62 -30.72 6.65
C ASP A 7 -4.11 -32.01 6.00
N THR A 8 -2.92 -32.46 6.38
CA THR A 8 -2.31 -33.70 5.85
C THR A 8 -2.66 -34.94 6.66
N GLY A 9 -3.46 -34.81 7.72
CA GLY A 9 -3.70 -35.86 8.70
C GLY A 9 -2.51 -36.10 9.63
N THR A 10 -2.66 -37.08 10.52
CA THR A 10 -1.69 -37.37 11.60
C THR A 10 -0.74 -38.54 11.29
N GLN A 11 -1.03 -39.34 10.27
CA GLN A 11 -0.25 -40.50 9.84
C GLN A 11 -0.26 -40.59 8.30
N GLY A 12 0.52 -41.50 7.72
CA GLY A 12 0.48 -41.76 6.28
C GLY A 12 -0.80 -42.51 5.88
N ASN A 13 -1.63 -41.89 5.02
CA ASN A 13 -2.83 -42.49 4.42
C ASN A 13 -4.02 -42.94 5.33
N PRO A 14 -4.31 -42.32 6.49
CA PRO A 14 -5.43 -42.70 7.36
C PRO A 14 -6.79 -42.08 6.96
N SER A 15 -6.87 -41.35 5.84
CA SER A 15 -8.06 -40.57 5.42
C SER A 15 -8.56 -39.54 6.45
N THR A 16 -7.69 -39.11 7.38
CA THR A 16 -8.05 -38.10 8.41
C THR A 16 -7.70 -36.67 8.01
N GLY A 17 -6.97 -36.46 6.91
CA GLY A 17 -6.67 -35.14 6.37
C GLY A 17 -7.73 -34.63 5.41
N ASP A 18 -7.45 -33.49 4.77
CA ASP A 18 -8.29 -32.92 3.73
C ASP A 18 -8.45 -33.88 2.54
N THR A 19 -9.65 -33.92 1.98
CA THR A 19 -9.83 -34.47 0.64
C THR A 19 -9.04 -33.64 -0.38
N LEU A 20 -8.65 -34.25 -1.50
CA LEU A 20 -8.01 -33.51 -2.60
C LEU A 20 -8.84 -32.29 -3.03
N ARG A 21 -10.18 -32.41 -3.06
CA ARG A 21 -11.07 -31.29 -3.37
C ARG A 21 -10.91 -30.16 -2.36
N THR A 22 -10.97 -30.47 -1.07
CA THR A 22 -10.84 -29.49 0.01
C THR A 22 -9.47 -28.81 -0.03
N ALA A 23 -8.40 -29.60 -0.17
CA ALA A 23 -7.03 -29.10 -0.28
C ALA A 23 -6.88 -28.14 -1.47
N MET A 24 -7.36 -28.52 -2.66
CA MET A 24 -7.27 -27.68 -3.86
C MET A 24 -8.13 -26.42 -3.78
N THR A 25 -9.29 -26.47 -3.10
CA THR A 25 -10.06 -25.25 -2.79
C THR A 25 -9.29 -24.32 -1.87
N LYS A 26 -8.65 -24.83 -0.81
CA LYS A 26 -7.80 -24.02 0.09
C LYS A 26 -6.65 -23.36 -0.67
N VAL A 27 -6.01 -24.11 -1.58
CA VAL A 27 -4.95 -23.62 -2.46
C VAL A 27 -5.47 -22.47 -3.34
N ASN A 28 -6.59 -22.67 -4.05
CA ASN A 28 -7.17 -21.63 -4.90
C ASN A 28 -7.55 -20.38 -4.11
N ASN A 29 -8.13 -20.54 -2.92
CA ASN A 29 -8.51 -19.41 -2.08
C ASN A 29 -7.28 -18.61 -1.62
N ASN A 30 -6.20 -19.28 -1.18
CA ASN A 30 -4.96 -18.60 -0.80
C ASN A 30 -4.35 -17.82 -1.99
N PHE A 31 -4.39 -18.37 -3.20
CA PHE A 31 -3.87 -17.68 -4.40
C PHE A 31 -4.80 -16.57 -4.89
N ALA A 32 -6.12 -16.71 -4.74
CA ALA A 32 -7.07 -15.66 -5.03
C ALA A 32 -6.86 -14.45 -4.11
N GLU A 33 -6.53 -14.66 -2.83
CA GLU A 33 -6.19 -13.58 -1.90
C GLU A 33 -4.93 -12.81 -2.31
N LEU A 34 -3.89 -13.51 -2.80
CA LEU A 34 -2.69 -12.88 -3.37
C LEU A 34 -3.00 -12.08 -4.65
N ALA A 35 -4.10 -12.38 -5.34
CA ALA A 35 -4.50 -11.73 -6.59
C ALA A 35 -5.64 -10.70 -6.43
N GLY A 36 -6.19 -10.55 -5.23
CA GLY A 36 -7.29 -9.63 -4.92
C GLY A 36 -6.81 -8.20 -4.75
N ASP A 37 -6.71 -7.74 -3.51
CA ASP A 37 -6.54 -6.32 -3.18
C ASP A 37 -5.17 -5.74 -3.60
N LEU A 38 -4.14 -6.60 -3.71
CA LEU A 38 -2.78 -6.24 -4.08
C LEU A 38 -2.23 -7.19 -5.14
N GLN A 39 -2.18 -6.74 -6.39
CA GLN A 39 -1.62 -7.54 -7.47
C GLN A 39 -0.13 -7.24 -7.66
N MET A 40 0.68 -8.29 -7.71
CA MET A 40 2.08 -8.23 -8.13
C MET A 40 2.18 -8.71 -9.58
N SER A 41 2.12 -7.77 -10.53
CA SER A 41 2.18 -8.09 -11.97
C SER A 41 3.48 -7.55 -12.57
N GLY A 42 4.35 -8.47 -13.00
CA GLY A 42 5.71 -8.14 -13.48
C GLY A 42 6.51 -7.44 -12.38
N ASN A 43 6.71 -6.12 -12.54
CA ASN A 43 7.44 -5.25 -11.61
C ASN A 43 6.53 -4.19 -10.96
N THR A 44 5.20 -4.32 -11.04
CA THR A 44 4.25 -3.34 -10.51
C THR A 44 3.49 -3.88 -9.32
N LEU A 45 3.41 -3.06 -8.27
CA LEU A 45 2.49 -3.22 -7.16
C LEU A 45 1.25 -2.35 -7.43
N LEU A 46 0.08 -2.95 -7.51
CA LEU A 46 -1.17 -2.33 -7.97
C LEU A 46 -2.28 -2.58 -6.93
N SER A 47 -3.00 -1.52 -6.54
CA SER A 47 -4.27 -1.68 -5.81
C SER A 47 -5.37 -1.96 -6.83
N ALA A 48 -5.97 -3.15 -6.77
CA ALA A 48 -7.03 -3.55 -7.70
C ALA A 48 -8.36 -2.83 -7.42
N ASP A 49 -8.52 -2.30 -6.21
CA ASP A 49 -9.69 -1.54 -5.79
C ASP A 49 -9.59 -0.08 -6.20
N THR A 50 -10.66 0.44 -6.81
CA THR A 50 -10.70 1.85 -7.21
C THR A 50 -10.61 2.76 -5.99
N ASN A 51 -9.67 3.71 -6.00
CA ASN A 51 -9.33 4.59 -4.88
C ASN A 51 -8.82 3.84 -3.62
N GLY A 52 -8.45 2.57 -3.74
CA GLY A 52 -7.80 1.82 -2.68
C GLY A 52 -6.38 2.33 -2.42
N ASN A 53 -6.02 2.47 -1.14
CA ASN A 53 -4.67 2.79 -0.75
C ASN A 53 -3.80 1.52 -0.77
N ILE A 54 -2.51 1.68 -1.10
CA ILE A 54 -1.50 0.69 -0.76
C ILE A 54 -0.89 1.11 0.57
N ILE A 55 -1.10 0.32 1.62
CA ILE A 55 -0.55 0.58 2.95
C ILE A 55 0.74 -0.23 3.11
N LEU A 56 1.85 0.45 3.39
CA LEU A 56 3.14 -0.15 3.72
C LEU A 56 3.41 0.06 5.22
N ASP A 57 3.01 -0.91 6.04
CA ASP A 57 3.01 -0.81 7.50
C ASP A 57 3.97 -1.85 8.14
N PRO A 58 5.24 -1.49 8.40
CA PRO A 58 6.18 -2.37 9.08
C PRO A 58 5.86 -2.50 10.56
N ASN A 59 5.91 -3.71 11.11
CA ASN A 59 5.62 -3.97 12.53
C ASN A 59 6.74 -3.46 13.47
N GLY A 60 6.37 -2.99 14.66
CA GLY A 60 7.29 -2.60 15.72
C GLY A 60 8.17 -1.41 15.33
N THR A 61 9.49 -1.59 15.39
CA THR A 61 10.48 -0.56 14.99
C THR A 61 10.97 -0.75 13.55
N GLY A 62 10.27 -1.53 12.73
CA GLY A 62 10.62 -1.76 11.34
C GLY A 62 10.51 -0.48 10.48
N GLN A 63 11.11 -0.51 9.30
CA GLN A 63 11.15 0.64 8.38
C GLN A 63 10.77 0.19 6.97
N VAL A 64 10.20 1.12 6.19
CA VAL A 64 10.09 0.97 4.74
C VAL A 64 11.39 1.52 4.13
N GLN A 65 12.25 0.61 3.66
CA GLN A 65 13.54 0.96 3.07
C GLN A 65 13.49 0.90 1.54
N ILE A 66 14.11 1.89 0.89
CA ILE A 66 14.29 1.95 -0.57
C ILE A 66 15.79 1.92 -0.85
N GLU A 67 16.31 0.74 -1.17
CA GLU A 67 17.73 0.50 -1.44
C GLU A 67 18.11 0.86 -2.89
N ALA A 68 17.69 2.05 -3.33
CA ALA A 68 17.99 2.59 -4.64
C ALA A 68 18.33 4.09 -4.52
N ASP A 69 19.18 4.59 -5.42
CA ASP A 69 19.60 5.99 -5.40
C ASP A 69 18.45 6.98 -5.64
N ARG A 70 17.33 6.53 -6.20
CA ARG A 70 16.24 7.39 -6.68
C ARG A 70 14.85 6.79 -6.40
N LEU A 71 13.96 7.62 -5.89
CA LEU A 71 12.51 7.41 -5.86
C LEU A 71 11.85 8.31 -6.92
N VAL A 72 10.99 7.73 -7.76
CA VAL A 72 10.23 8.48 -8.79
C VAL A 72 8.75 8.44 -8.46
N ILE A 73 8.18 9.61 -8.16
CA ILE A 73 6.73 9.80 -8.04
C ILE A 73 6.26 10.40 -9.36
N LYS A 74 5.48 9.66 -10.15
CA LYS A 74 5.14 10.09 -11.52
C LYS A 74 4.21 11.29 -11.57
N THR A 75 3.39 11.48 -10.55
CA THR A 75 2.44 12.58 -10.45
C THR A 75 3.00 13.67 -9.54
N THR A 76 2.78 14.92 -9.95
CA THR A 76 3.04 16.10 -9.12
C THR A 76 1.71 16.64 -8.62
N LYS A 77 1.69 17.20 -7.42
CA LYS A 77 0.52 17.92 -6.88
C LYS A 77 1.00 19.19 -6.20
N THR A 78 0.85 20.32 -6.88
CA THR A 78 1.10 21.63 -6.28
C THR A 78 0.00 21.93 -5.28
N ALA A 79 0.38 22.06 -4.01
CA ALA A 79 -0.58 22.35 -2.97
C ALA A 79 -1.06 23.81 -3.02
N THR A 80 -2.36 24.03 -2.85
CA THR A 80 -2.92 25.35 -2.54
C THR A 80 -2.75 25.59 -1.04
N GLY A 81 -2.56 26.83 -0.60
CA GLY A 81 -2.33 27.12 0.83
C GLY A 81 -3.39 26.49 1.74
N VAL A 82 -4.68 26.66 1.38
CA VAL A 82 -5.82 26.09 2.11
C VAL A 82 -6.01 24.58 1.86
N GLY A 83 -5.40 24.04 0.82
CA GLY A 83 -5.61 22.67 0.38
C GLY A 83 -6.93 22.46 -0.37
N ASN A 84 -7.27 21.19 -0.59
CA ASN A 84 -8.50 20.73 -1.24
C ASN A 84 -9.03 19.46 -0.55
N THR A 85 -10.26 19.08 -0.86
CA THR A 85 -10.83 17.80 -0.42
C THR A 85 -9.90 16.63 -0.72
N GLY A 86 -9.67 15.79 0.28
CA GLY A 86 -8.75 14.64 0.22
C GLY A 86 -7.34 14.93 0.74
N ASP A 87 -7.01 16.18 1.08
CA ASP A 87 -5.77 16.47 1.80
C ASP A 87 -5.89 16.06 3.28
N VAL A 88 -4.95 15.21 3.70
CA VAL A 88 -4.87 14.64 5.06
C VAL A 88 -3.56 15.08 5.70
N ALA A 89 -3.57 15.33 7.01
CA ALA A 89 -2.37 15.64 7.78
C ALA A 89 -1.27 14.58 7.57
N GLY A 90 -0.02 15.03 7.42
CA GLY A 90 1.12 14.15 7.15
C GLY A 90 1.35 13.83 5.67
N SER A 91 0.44 14.24 4.77
CA SER A 91 0.65 14.10 3.32
C SER A 91 1.89 14.88 2.87
N ILE A 92 2.73 14.24 2.06
CA ILE A 92 3.87 14.87 1.39
C ILE A 92 3.53 15.01 -0.10
N SER A 93 3.76 16.18 -0.66
CA SER A 93 3.57 16.46 -2.08
C SER A 93 4.74 17.24 -2.65
N TRP A 94 4.88 17.28 -3.98
CA TRP A 94 6.01 17.94 -4.63
C TRP A 94 5.62 18.51 -5.99
N ASP A 95 6.41 19.49 -6.45
CA ASP A 95 6.47 19.96 -7.83
C ASP A 95 7.92 20.33 -8.24
N ALA A 96 8.08 20.93 -9.42
CA ALA A 96 9.39 21.27 -9.97
C ALA A 96 10.22 22.24 -9.10
N THR A 97 9.59 22.96 -8.17
CA THR A 97 10.23 24.03 -7.39
C THR A 97 10.10 23.88 -5.89
N ASN A 98 9.20 23.01 -5.40
CA ASN A 98 8.95 22.88 -3.96
C ASN A 98 8.63 21.44 -3.54
N LEU A 99 8.97 21.14 -2.29
CA LEU A 99 8.38 20.06 -1.51
C LEU A 99 7.32 20.65 -0.56
N TYR A 100 6.22 19.94 -0.34
CA TYR A 100 5.10 20.36 0.49
C TYR A 100 4.78 19.33 1.56
N VAL A 101 4.38 19.80 2.74
CA VAL A 101 3.87 18.97 3.83
C VAL A 101 2.55 19.52 4.33
N CYS A 102 1.55 18.64 4.43
CA CYS A 102 0.23 18.98 4.95
C CYS A 102 0.23 18.84 6.48
N THR A 103 -0.16 19.90 7.19
CA THR A 103 -0.12 19.96 8.65
C THR A 103 -1.46 19.66 9.32
N ALA A 104 -2.56 19.62 8.58
CA ALA A 104 -3.90 19.32 9.09
C ALA A 104 -4.79 18.75 7.97
N ASN A 105 -5.92 18.15 8.34
CA ASN A 105 -6.90 17.71 7.35
C ASN A 105 -7.61 18.92 6.72
N TYR A 106 -8.01 18.82 5.46
CA TYR A 106 -8.76 19.89 4.79
C TYR A 106 -10.08 20.22 5.49
N ASP A 107 -10.28 21.50 5.81
CA ASP A 107 -11.51 22.03 6.41
C ASP A 107 -12.17 23.15 5.59
N GLY A 108 -11.64 23.45 4.40
CA GLY A 108 -12.16 24.50 3.52
C GLY A 108 -11.67 25.92 3.80
N SER A 109 -10.90 26.16 4.87
CA SER A 109 -10.56 27.52 5.31
C SER A 109 -9.14 27.69 5.83
N THR A 110 -8.56 26.70 6.50
CA THR A 110 -7.24 26.84 7.14
C THR A 110 -6.11 26.61 6.15
N VAL A 111 -5.02 27.38 6.28
CA VAL A 111 -3.80 27.15 5.49
C VAL A 111 -3.05 25.94 6.06
N ILE A 112 -3.27 24.77 5.45
CA ILE A 112 -2.76 23.48 5.91
C ILE A 112 -1.45 23.07 5.23
N TRP A 113 -1.04 23.72 4.14
CA TRP A 113 0.17 23.33 3.41
C TRP A 113 1.35 24.24 3.75
N LYS A 114 2.45 23.62 4.17
CA LYS A 114 3.77 24.26 4.28
C LYS A 114 4.64 23.81 3.12
N LYS A 115 5.54 24.69 2.68
CA LYS A 115 6.44 24.42 1.55
C LYS A 115 7.90 24.62 1.92
N LEU A 116 8.77 23.83 1.32
CA LEU A 116 10.22 23.99 1.26
C LEU A 116 10.60 24.24 -0.19
N VAL A 117 11.32 25.33 -0.46
CA VAL A 117 11.76 25.70 -1.82
C VAL A 117 12.98 24.87 -2.20
N LEU A 118 12.92 24.22 -3.35
CA LEU A 118 14.04 23.51 -3.95
C LEU A 118 14.95 24.54 -4.64
N GLN A 119 16.23 24.53 -4.28
CA GLN A 119 17.25 25.33 -4.95
C GLN A 119 17.96 24.45 -5.98
N GLY A 120 18.40 25.05 -7.09
CA GLY A 120 19.31 24.37 -8.01
C GLY A 120 20.58 23.97 -7.25
N ILE A 121 21.03 22.75 -7.48
CA ILE A 121 22.29 22.21 -6.94
C ILE A 121 23.40 22.46 -7.96
#